data_AF-A0A964KPC2-F1
#
_entry.id   AF-A0A964KPC2-F1
#
_cell.length_a   1.000
_cell.length_b   1.000
_cell.length_c   1.000
_cell.angle_alpha   90.00
_cell.angle_beta   90.00
_cell.angle_gamma   90.00
#
_symmetry.space_group_name_H-M   'P 1'
#
loop_
_entity.id
_entity.type
_entity.pdbx_description
1 polymer ?
#
loop_
_entity_poly.entity_id
_entity_poly.type
_entity_poly.pdbx_seq_one_letter_code
_entity_poly.pdbx_strand_id
1 'polypeptide(L)'
;MGCHAHSPSWTWHGRSWSLSVSPRDVHFYSATLVFVFGGLSGIVAARVQHGVFRYISAAMGAVVLVSVAVSLWDEATPMYRVLGSGGIERWIVYPILLWLVAYGAYLLGVTAKQHSED
;
A
#
# COMPACT_ATOMS: atom_id res chain seq x y z
N MET A 1 -1.80 -35.54 -3.36
CA MET A 1 -0.40 -35.29 -2.93
C MET A 1 -0.38 -34.05 -2.07
N GLY A 2 -0.29 -34.21 -0.74
CA GLY A 2 -0.29 -33.10 0.21
C GLY A 2 1.15 -32.73 0.58
N CYS A 3 1.55 -31.48 0.32
CA CYS A 3 2.80 -30.94 0.83
C CYS A 3 2.62 -30.58 2.32
N HIS A 4 3.16 -31.42 3.20
CA HIS A 4 3.29 -31.08 4.62
C HIS A 4 4.44 -30.07 4.78
N ALA A 5 4.11 -28.81 5.03
CA ALA A 5 5.09 -27.80 5.42
C ALA A 5 5.59 -28.12 6.83
N HIS A 6 6.80 -28.67 6.93
CA HIS A 6 7.49 -28.79 8.22
C HIS A 6 7.87 -27.39 8.70
N SER A 7 7.31 -26.95 9.82
CA SER A 7 7.78 -25.75 10.50
C SER A 7 9.16 -26.05 11.11
N PRO A 8 10.18 -25.20 10.86
CA PRO A 8 11.48 -25.37 11.50
C PRO A 8 11.35 -25.13 13.01
N SER A 9 11.58 -26.17 13.79
CA SER A 9 11.62 -26.09 15.25
C SER A 9 13.06 -26.12 15.73
N TRP A 10 13.40 -25.20 16.62
CA TRP A 10 14.72 -25.12 17.23
C TRP A 10 14.58 -25.43 18.72
N THR A 11 15.37 -26.36 19.23
CA THR A 11 15.38 -26.73 20.65
C THR A 11 16.58 -26.12 21.34
N TRP A 12 16.34 -25.27 22.34
CA TRP A 12 17.40 -24.70 23.18
C TRP A 12 16.97 -24.80 24.65
N HIS A 13 17.80 -25.40 25.51
CA HIS A 13 17.45 -25.74 26.90
C HIS A 13 16.11 -26.46 27.08
N GLY A 14 15.84 -27.50 26.27
CA GLY A 14 14.62 -28.31 26.40
C GLY A 14 13.30 -27.59 26.06
N ARG A 15 13.35 -26.32 25.63
CA ARG A 15 12.21 -25.59 25.08
C ARG A 15 12.28 -25.60 23.56
N SER A 16 11.19 -26.07 22.93
CA SER A 16 10.99 -25.97 21.49
C SER A 16 10.42 -24.60 21.14
N TRP A 17 11.18 -23.82 20.38
CA TRP A 17 10.70 -22.57 19.79
C TRP A 17 10.27 -22.84 18.35
N SER A 18 9.05 -22.43 18.04
CA SER A 18 8.49 -22.48 16.69
C SER A 18 8.01 -21.08 16.32
N LEU A 19 8.72 -20.42 15.41
CA LEU A 19 8.21 -19.22 14.74
C LEU A 19 7.30 -19.68 13.60
N SER A 20 6.00 -19.80 13.88
CA SER A 20 4.99 -20.07 12.87
C SER A 20 4.54 -18.76 12.22
N VAL A 21 5.43 -18.11 11.47
CA VAL A 21 5.06 -17.01 10.58
C VAL A 21 4.87 -17.60 9.19
N SER A 22 3.64 -17.59 8.68
CA SER A 22 3.39 -18.06 7.32
C SER A 22 3.77 -16.97 6.31
N PRO A 23 4.14 -17.33 5.06
CA PRO A 23 4.36 -16.34 4.00
C PRO A 23 3.16 -15.41 3.77
N ARG A 24 1.94 -15.87 4.05
CA ARG A 24 0.72 -15.05 3.98
C ARG A 24 0.67 -13.99 5.07
N ASP A 25 1.12 -14.31 6.28
CA ASP A 25 1.16 -13.35 7.38
C ASP A 25 2.15 -12.22 7.08
N VAL A 26 3.34 -12.57 6.56
CA VAL A 26 4.34 -11.57 6.13
C VAL A 26 3.78 -10.69 5.01
N HIS A 27 3.12 -11.29 4.02
CA HIS A 27 2.49 -10.55 2.92
C HIS A 27 1.45 -9.57 3.45
N PHE A 28 0.54 -10.02 4.32
CA PHE A 28 -0.50 -9.18 4.89
C PHE A 28 0.09 -7.96 5.62
N TYR A 29 1.01 -8.18 6.56
CA TYR A 29 1.59 -7.06 7.33
C TYR A 29 2.41 -6.11 6.46
N SER A 30 3.20 -6.63 5.53
CA SER A 30 4.01 -5.80 4.63
C SER A 30 3.14 -5.01 3.64
N ALA A 31 2.11 -5.63 3.08
CA ALA A 31 1.16 -4.97 2.17
C ALA A 31 0.38 -3.87 2.88
N THR A 32 -0.20 -4.15 4.07
CA THR A 32 -0.91 -3.14 4.85
C THR A 32 -0.01 -1.95 5.19
N LEU A 33 1.25 -2.21 5.55
CA LEU A 33 2.23 -1.15 5.81
C LEU A 33 2.45 -0.28 4.57
N VAL A 34 2.68 -0.89 3.40
CA VAL A 34 2.83 -0.17 2.13
C VAL A 34 1.56 0.65 1.80
N PHE A 35 0.38 0.10 2.04
CA PHE A 35 -0.88 0.79 1.71
C PHE A 35 -1.11 2.02 2.58
N VAL A 36 -0.92 1.89 3.90
CA VAL A 36 -1.07 3.00 4.84
C VAL A 36 -0.06 4.10 4.54
N PHE A 37 1.23 3.75 4.42
CA PHE A 37 2.26 4.76 4.16
C PHE A 37 2.20 5.32 2.74
N GLY A 38 1.78 4.53 1.75
CA GLY A 38 1.53 5.01 0.39
C GLY A 38 0.41 6.05 0.37
N GLY A 39 -0.72 5.79 1.03
CA GLY A 39 -1.82 6.75 1.16
C GLY A 39 -1.40 8.03 1.89
N LEU A 40 -0.72 7.89 3.04
CA LEU A 40 -0.20 9.02 3.81
C LEU A 40 0.80 9.85 3.01
N SER A 41 1.68 9.22 2.23
CA SER A 41 2.66 9.93 1.41
C SER A 41 2.00 10.84 0.37
N GLY A 42 0.90 10.40 -0.27
CA GLY A 42 0.13 11.24 -1.19
C GLY A 42 -0.47 12.47 -0.52
N ILE A 43 -1.02 12.30 0.68
CA ILE A 43 -1.60 13.41 1.45
C ILE A 43 -0.51 14.39 1.92
N VAL A 44 0.61 13.89 2.43
CA VAL A 44 1.72 14.72 2.88
C VAL A 44 2.37 15.45 1.70
N ALA A 45 2.53 14.78 0.56
CA ALA A 45 3.08 15.39 -0.65
C ALA A 45 2.23 16.59 -1.15
N ALA A 46 0.91 16.55 -0.95
CA ALA A 46 0.04 17.68 -1.27
C ALA A 46 0.38 18.97 -0.48
N ARG A 47 1.13 18.87 0.62
CA ARG A 47 1.57 20.04 1.41
C ARG A 47 2.75 20.78 0.80
N VAL A 48 3.52 20.14 -0.08
CA VAL A 48 4.73 20.71 -0.71
C VAL A 48 4.57 20.96 -2.21
N GLN A 49 3.48 20.46 -2.82
CA GLN A 49 3.18 20.65 -4.23
C GLN A 49 2.37 21.94 -4.46
N HIS A 50 2.58 22.54 -5.64
CA HIS A 50 1.85 23.73 -6.09
C HIS A 50 0.81 23.39 -7.18
N GLY A 51 -0.19 24.28 -7.32
CA GLY A 51 -1.21 24.17 -8.37
C GLY A 51 -2.18 22.99 -8.18
N VAL A 52 -2.73 22.51 -9.28
CA VAL A 52 -3.78 21.46 -9.29
C VAL A 52 -3.25 20.12 -8.76
N PHE A 53 -1.95 19.84 -8.95
CA PHE A 53 -1.36 18.56 -8.60
C PHE A 53 -1.46 18.22 -7.11
N ARG A 54 -1.50 19.23 -6.23
CA ARG A 54 -1.71 19.04 -4.78
C ARG A 54 -3.02 18.32 -4.48
N TYR A 55 -4.09 18.67 -5.21
CA TYR A 55 -5.41 18.08 -4.99
C TYR A 55 -5.47 16.65 -5.53
N ILE A 56 -4.79 16.38 -6.64
CA ILE A 56 -4.64 15.03 -7.19
C ILE A 56 -3.94 14.14 -6.15
N SER A 57 -2.84 14.60 -5.56
CA SER A 57 -2.11 13.85 -4.54
C SER A 57 -2.95 13.58 -3.29
N ALA A 58 -3.63 14.59 -2.78
CA ALA A 58 -4.51 14.44 -1.62
C ALA A 58 -5.68 13.48 -1.91
N ALA A 59 -6.30 13.58 -3.10
CA ALA A 59 -7.41 12.72 -3.51
C ALA A 59 -6.98 11.26 -3.64
N MET A 60 -5.86 11.00 -4.32
CA MET A 60 -5.33 9.63 -4.47
C MET A 60 -4.96 9.04 -3.10
N GLY A 61 -4.28 9.80 -2.25
CA GLY A 61 -3.96 9.36 -0.89
C GLY A 61 -5.20 9.07 -0.04
N ALA A 62 -6.23 9.91 -0.14
CA ALA A 62 -7.50 9.71 0.56
C ALA A 62 -8.24 8.47 0.06
N VAL A 63 -8.29 8.23 -1.26
CA VAL A 63 -8.89 7.01 -1.83
C VAL A 63 -8.21 5.76 -1.30
N VAL A 64 -6.88 5.77 -1.21
CA VAL A 64 -6.09 4.66 -0.65
C VAL A 64 -6.45 4.41 0.82
N LEU A 65 -6.41 5.45 1.67
CA LEU A 65 -6.70 5.30 3.10
C LEU A 65 -8.15 4.89 3.38
N VAL A 66 -9.10 5.43 2.63
CA VAL A 66 -10.50 5.00 2.70
C VAL A 66 -10.62 3.54 2.28
N SER A 67 -9.94 3.12 1.20
CA SER A 67 -10.00 1.74 0.73
C SER A 67 -9.36 0.76 1.72
N VAL A 68 -8.27 1.15 2.39
CA VAL A 68 -7.67 0.38 3.49
C VAL A 68 -8.64 0.29 4.66
N ALA A 69 -9.27 1.39 5.06
CA ALA A 69 -10.29 1.36 6.12
C ALA A 69 -11.43 0.40 5.74
N VAL A 70 -11.96 0.52 4.51
CA VAL A 70 -13.01 -0.35 3.97
C VAL A 70 -12.62 -1.84 4.04
N SER A 71 -11.37 -2.16 3.75
CA SER A 71 -10.87 -3.55 3.81
C SER A 71 -10.87 -4.16 5.21
N LEU A 72 -10.92 -3.36 6.28
CA LEU A 72 -10.99 -3.86 7.66
C LEU A 72 -12.34 -4.49 8.02
N TRP A 73 -13.37 -4.25 7.21
CA TRP A 73 -14.72 -4.78 7.43
C TRP A 73 -15.05 -5.98 6.55
N ASP A 74 -14.10 -6.47 5.74
CA ASP A 74 -14.24 -7.66 4.89
C ASP A 74 -15.62 -7.74 4.20
N GLU A 75 -16.29 -8.91 4.28
CA GLU A 75 -17.57 -9.22 3.66
C GLU A 75 -18.76 -8.37 4.15
N ALA A 76 -18.59 -7.57 5.22
CA ALA A 76 -19.62 -6.63 5.65
C ALA A 76 -19.81 -5.50 4.62
N THR A 77 -18.81 -5.25 3.77
CA THR A 77 -18.88 -4.23 2.72
C THR A 77 -19.29 -4.84 1.37
N PRO A 78 -20.22 -4.21 0.62
CA PRO A 78 -20.57 -4.66 -0.73
C PRO A 78 -19.35 -4.71 -1.67
N MET A 79 -18.40 -3.80 -1.46
CA MET A 79 -17.18 -3.70 -2.24
C MET A 79 -16.32 -4.98 -2.12
N TYR A 80 -16.10 -5.46 -0.91
CA TYR A 80 -15.34 -6.69 -0.68
C TYR A 80 -16.04 -7.92 -1.27
N ARG A 81 -17.37 -8.01 -1.14
CA ARG A 81 -18.15 -9.14 -1.70
C ARG A 81 -18.05 -9.25 -3.22
N VAL A 82 -17.95 -8.11 -3.92
CA VAL A 82 -17.86 -8.08 -5.39
C VAL A 82 -16.41 -8.28 -5.87
N LEU A 83 -15.43 -7.66 -5.22
CA LEU A 83 -14.04 -7.69 -5.67
C LEU A 83 -13.25 -8.90 -5.13
N GLY A 84 -13.66 -9.46 -3.99
CA GLY A 84 -12.88 -10.42 -3.22
C GLY A 84 -11.61 -9.83 -2.61
N SER A 85 -10.88 -10.65 -1.84
CA SER A 85 -9.65 -10.26 -1.14
C SER A 85 -8.56 -9.75 -2.11
N GLY A 86 -8.27 -10.49 -3.18
CA GLY A 86 -7.27 -10.06 -4.16
C GLY A 86 -7.71 -8.82 -4.97
N GLY A 87 -9.01 -8.62 -5.17
CA GLY A 87 -9.52 -7.46 -5.89
C GLY A 87 -9.41 -6.18 -5.07
N ILE A 88 -9.69 -6.23 -3.77
CA ILE A 88 -9.59 -5.05 -2.90
C ILE A 88 -8.12 -4.61 -2.73
N GLU A 89 -7.19 -5.55 -2.63
CA GLU A 89 -5.75 -5.24 -2.60
C GLU A 89 -5.32 -4.48 -3.86
N ARG A 90 -5.72 -4.95 -5.06
CA ARG A 90 -5.41 -4.27 -6.33
C ARG A 90 -6.05 -2.88 -6.41
N TRP A 91 -7.28 -2.75 -5.93
CA TRP A 91 -7.97 -1.47 -5.87
C TRP A 91 -7.23 -0.45 -5.00
N ILE A 92 -6.61 -0.89 -3.90
CA ILE A 92 -5.76 -0.04 -3.04
C ILE A 92 -4.44 0.31 -3.75
N VAL A 93 -3.82 -0.66 -4.43
CA VAL A 93 -2.50 -0.51 -5.07
C VAL A 93 -2.53 0.42 -6.29
N TYR A 94 -3.56 0.34 -7.14
CA TYR A 94 -3.56 1.08 -8.41
C TYR A 94 -3.51 2.61 -8.25
N PRO A 95 -4.26 3.24 -7.33
CA PRO A 95 -4.11 4.67 -7.06
C PRO A 95 -2.72 5.06 -6.57
N ILE A 96 -2.06 4.21 -5.76
CA ILE A 96 -0.68 4.46 -5.30
C ILE A 96 0.28 4.47 -6.49
N LEU A 97 0.20 3.46 -7.37
CA LEU A 97 1.08 3.37 -8.55
C LEU A 97 0.83 4.51 -9.54
N LEU A 98 -0.45 4.83 -9.81
CA LEU A 98 -0.82 5.93 -10.68
C LEU A 98 -0.28 7.26 -10.13
N TRP A 99 -0.47 7.49 -8.82
CA TRP A 99 0.04 8.67 -8.15
C TRP A 99 1.57 8.74 -8.19
N LEU A 100 2.27 7.63 -7.96
CA LEU A 100 3.74 7.58 -7.96
C LEU A 100 4.31 7.98 -9.32
N VAL A 101 3.77 7.42 -10.40
CA VAL A 101 4.18 7.77 -11.77
C VAL A 101 3.89 9.24 -12.07
N ALA A 102 2.68 9.71 -11.74
CA ALA A 102 2.29 11.09 -11.96
C ALA A 102 3.14 12.07 -11.14
N TYR A 103 3.50 11.72 -9.91
CA TYR A 103 4.33 12.56 -9.04
C TYR A 103 5.77 12.62 -9.54
N GLY A 104 6.33 11.52 -10.04
CA GLY A 104 7.62 11.53 -10.73
C GLY A 104 7.60 12.47 -11.94
N ALA A 105 6.56 12.42 -12.77
CA ALA A 105 6.40 13.33 -13.91
C ALA A 105 6.25 14.80 -13.47
N TYR A 106 5.51 15.06 -12.39
CA TYR A 106 5.38 16.40 -11.82
C TYR A 106 6.73 16.99 -11.41
N LEU A 107 7.57 16.21 -10.71
CA LEU A 107 8.90 16.67 -10.29
C LEU A 107 9.80 17.00 -11.49
N LEU A 108 9.82 16.14 -12.52
CA LEU A 108 10.57 16.40 -13.75
C LEU A 108 10.12 17.70 -14.43
N GLY A 109 8.81 17.97 -14.48
CA GLY A 109 8.26 19.19 -15.07
C GLY A 109 8.64 20.45 -14.28
N VAL A 110 8.63 20.39 -12.95
CA VAL A 110 9.06 21.51 -12.10
C VAL A 110 10.53 21.84 -12.34
N THR A 111 11.41 20.83 -12.35
CA THR A 111 12.85 21.03 -12.58
C THR A 111 13.14 21.59 -13.97
N ALA A 112 12.47 21.08 -15.01
CA ALA A 112 12.67 21.57 -16.38
C ALA A 112 12.27 23.05 -16.54
N LYS A 113 11.19 23.48 -15.87
CA LYS A 113 10.76 24.88 -15.88
C LYS A 113 11.82 25.79 -15.26
N GLN A 114 12.39 25.41 -14.12
CA GLN A 114 13.40 26.22 -13.42
C GLN A 114 14.63 26.48 -14.30
N HIS A 115 15.15 25.46 -14.99
CA HIS A 115 16.32 25.62 -15.86
C HIS A 115 16.09 26.56 -17.07
N SER A 116 14.84 26.76 -17.49
CA SER A 116 14.53 27.69 -18.60
C SER A 116 14.40 29.15 -18.17
N GLU A 117 14.30 29.40 -16.85
CA GLU A 117 14.14 30.73 -16.27
C GLU A 117 15.50 31.32 -15.79
N ASP A 118 16.58 30.52 -15.80
CA ASP A 118 17.96 30.87 -15.46
C ASP A 118 18.80 31.23 -16.72
#